data_AF-A0A512PHJ8-F1
#
_entry.id   AF-A0A512PHJ8-F1
#
_cell.length_a   1.000
_cell.length_b   1.000
_cell.length_c   1.000
_cell.angle_alpha   90.00
_cell.angle_beta   90.00
_cell.angle_gamma   90.00
#
_symmetry.space_group_name_H-M   'P 1'
#
loop_
_entity.id
_entity.type
_entity.pdbx_description
1 polymer ?
#
loop_
_entity_poly.entity_id
_entity_poly.type
_entity_poly.pdbx_seq_one_letter_code
_entity_poly.pdbx_strand_id
1 'polypeptide(L)'
;MRLTKQIRQQLLVQNEGFETVTRSREKNFTENRQYRIEGGQLHVRATGQTSWADSRFDDRFIADDAQTHRFLYENLGRLNTEGLD
;
A
#
# COMPACT_ATOMS: atom_id res chain seq x y z
N MET A 1 18.37 7.37 -0.50
CA MET A 1 18.19 6.28 0.48
C MET A 1 17.87 4.97 -0.25
N ARG A 2 18.59 3.88 0.06
CA ARG A 2 18.28 2.55 -0.48
C ARG A 2 17.29 1.88 0.46
N LEU A 3 16.15 1.40 -0.04
CA LEU A 3 15.15 0.70 0.77
C LEU A 3 15.56 -0.75 1.04
N THR A 4 16.59 -0.94 1.87
CA THR A 4 16.98 -2.26 2.36
C THR A 4 15.85 -2.87 3.19
N LYS A 5 15.88 -4.19 3.42
CA LYS A 5 14.88 -4.87 4.25
C LYS A 5 14.75 -4.24 5.64
N GLN A 6 15.88 -3.83 6.22
CA GLN A 6 15.91 -3.16 7.52
C GLN A 6 15.26 -1.77 7.47
N ILE A 7 15.61 -0.94 6.48
CA ILE A 7 15.02 0.40 6.32
C ILE A 7 13.52 0.30 6.05
N ARG A 8 13.07 -0.66 5.25
CA ARG A 8 11.63 -0.91 5.05
C ARG A 8 10.91 -1.23 6.36
N GLN A 9 11.50 -2.08 7.19
CA GLN A 9 10.90 -2.40 8.49
C GLN A 9 10.85 -1.18 9.41
N GLN A 10 11.90 -0.37 9.44
CA GLN A 10 11.92 0.88 10.21
C GLN A 10 10.87 1.86 9.72
N LEU A 11 10.72 2.04 8.39
CA LEU A 11 9.68 2.87 7.80
C LEU A 11 8.28 2.42 8.22
N LEU A 12 8.00 1.10 8.17
CA LEU A 12 6.71 0.57 8.61
C LEU A 12 6.45 0.86 10.10
N VAL A 13 7.45 0.66 10.96
CA VAL A 13 7.29 0.91 12.40
C VAL A 13 7.13 2.42 12.71
N GLN A 14 7.91 3.27 12.06
CA GLN A 14 7.87 4.73 12.27
C GLN A 14 6.57 5.38 11.74
N ASN A 15 5.92 4.75 10.77
CA ASN A 15 4.72 5.26 10.11
C ASN A 15 3.47 4.46 10.49
N GLU A 16 3.45 3.88 11.68
CA GLU A 16 2.29 3.18 12.23
C GLU A 16 1.04 4.09 12.19
N GLY A 17 -0.06 3.56 11.65
CA GLY A 17 -1.29 4.32 11.45
C GLY A 17 -1.34 5.18 10.18
N PHE A 18 -0.28 5.21 9.37
CA PHE A 18 -0.33 5.88 8.07
C PHE A 18 -1.36 5.21 7.16
N GLU A 19 -2.20 6.03 6.54
CA GLU A 19 -3.22 5.58 5.60
C GLU A 19 -3.18 6.38 4.30
N THR A 20 -3.40 5.70 3.18
CA THR A 20 -3.63 6.36 1.90
C THR A 20 -4.53 5.51 1.01
N VAL A 21 -5.21 6.17 0.08
CA VAL A 21 -6.05 5.52 -0.92
C VAL A 21 -5.53 5.86 -2.31
N THR A 22 -5.50 4.87 -3.20
CA THR A 22 -5.31 5.08 -4.62
C THR A 22 -6.54 4.60 -5.38
N ARG A 23 -6.82 5.26 -6.51
CA ARG A 23 -7.93 4.90 -7.39
C ARG A 23 -7.39 4.72 -8.80
N SER A 24 -7.66 3.56 -9.36
CA SER A 24 -7.45 3.27 -10.78
C SER A 24 -8.79 3.17 -11.48
N ARG A 25 -8.88 3.75 -12.68
CA ARG A 25 -10.06 3.66 -13.54
C ARG A 25 -9.62 3.49 -14.98
N GLU A 26 -10.03 2.38 -15.56
CA GLU A 26 -9.89 2.09 -16.99
C GLU A 26 -11.27 1.89 -17.61
N LYS A 27 -11.32 1.65 -18.93
CA LYS A 27 -12.58 1.56 -19.69
C LYS A 27 -13.58 0.55 -19.10
N ASN A 28 -13.06 -0.57 -18.59
CA ASN A 28 -13.84 -1.72 -18.11
C ASN A 28 -13.49 -2.14 -16.68
N PHE A 29 -12.76 -1.30 -15.93
CA PHE A 29 -12.23 -1.64 -14.62
C PHE A 29 -12.19 -0.42 -13.72
N THR A 30 -12.62 -0.57 -12.48
CA THR A 30 -12.39 0.43 -11.43
C THR A 30 -11.92 -0.28 -10.19
N GLU A 31 -10.81 0.19 -9.62
CA GLU A 31 -10.25 -0.31 -8.37
C GLU A 31 -9.93 0.87 -7.46
N ASN A 32 -10.33 0.75 -6.19
CA ASN A 32 -9.82 1.55 -5.10
C ASN A 32 -8.97 0.65 -4.22
N ARG A 33 -7.73 1.05 -3.96
CA ARG A 33 -6.86 0.41 -2.99
C ARG A 33 -6.66 1.31 -1.79
N GLN A 34 -7.05 0.84 -0.62
CA GLN A 34 -6.71 1.45 0.65
C GLN A 34 -5.48 0.74 1.22
N TYR A 35 -4.50 1.51 1.63
CA TYR A 35 -3.27 1.06 2.27
C TYR A 35 -3.24 1.58 3.70
N ARG A 36 -2.88 0.72 4.64
CA ARG A 36 -2.73 1.05 6.04
C ARG A 36 -1.47 0.39 6.58
N ILE A 37 -0.60 1.17 7.21
CA ILE A 37 0.52 0.63 7.96
C ILE A 37 0.01 0.34 9.37
N GLU A 38 0.04 -0.93 9.76
CA GLU A 38 -0.42 -1.39 11.08
C GLU A 38 0.39 -2.63 11.50
N GLY A 39 0.77 -2.70 12.77
CA GLY A 39 1.56 -3.80 13.33
C GLY A 39 2.93 -3.95 12.66
N GLY A 40 3.51 -2.88 12.11
CA GLY A 40 4.73 -2.96 11.31
C GLY A 40 4.57 -3.75 10.00
N GLN A 41 3.35 -3.88 9.49
CA GLN A 41 3.00 -4.51 8.22
C GLN A 41 2.17 -3.56 7.35
N LEU A 42 2.16 -3.78 6.04
CA LEU A 42 1.31 -3.04 5.11
C LEU A 42 0.05 -3.84 4.82
N HIS A 43 -1.08 -3.37 5.35
CA HIS A 43 -2.40 -3.92 5.07
C HIS A 43 -2.99 -3.25 3.83
N VAL A 44 -3.56 -4.06 2.94
CA VAL A 44 -4.18 -3.60 1.69
C VAL A 44 -5.61 -4.09 1.63
N ARG A 45 -6.52 -3.18 1.29
CA ARG A 45 -7.89 -3.49 0.90
C ARG A 45 -8.12 -3.03 -0.53
N ALA A 46 -8.39 -3.97 -1.43
CA ALA A 46 -8.68 -3.70 -2.83
C ALA A 46 -10.19 -3.91 -3.06
N THR A 47 -10.87 -2.83 -3.45
CA THR A 47 -12.30 -2.88 -3.80
C THR A 47 -12.49 -2.43 -5.22
N GLY A 48 -13.38 -3.08 -5.96
CA GLY A 48 -13.56 -2.70 -7.34
C GLY A 48 -14.67 -3.45 -8.05
N GLN A 49 -14.76 -3.17 -9.33
CA GLN A 49 -15.67 -3.86 -10.23
C GLN A 49 -15.09 -3.86 -11.64
N THR A 50 -15.42 -4.89 -12.40
CA THR A 50 -15.14 -4.95 -13.84
C THR A 50 -16.43 -4.69 -14.63
N SER A 51 -16.35 -4.63 -15.97
CA SER A 51 -17.52 -4.46 -16.84
C SER A 51 -18.43 -5.69 -16.94
N TRP A 52 -18.08 -6.79 -16.28
CA TRP A 52 -18.86 -8.03 -16.28
C TRP A 52 -19.93 -7.99 -15.19
N ALA A 53 -21.09 -8.61 -15.45
CA ALA A 53 -22.13 -8.79 -14.45
C ALA A 53 -21.55 -9.50 -13.21
N ASP A 54 -21.90 -9.01 -12.02
CA ASP A 54 -21.46 -9.53 -10.71
C ASP A 54 -19.94 -9.55 -10.42
N SER A 55 -19.16 -8.78 -11.16
CA SER A 55 -17.69 -8.76 -11.01
C SER A 55 -17.15 -7.83 -9.91
N ARG A 56 -17.94 -7.59 -8.86
CA ARG A 56 -17.50 -6.78 -7.71
C ARG A 56 -16.57 -7.60 -6.82
N PHE A 57 -15.52 -6.97 -6.31
CA PHE A 57 -14.59 -7.59 -5.37
C PHE A 57 -14.27 -6.66 -4.19
N ASP A 58 -13.94 -7.26 -3.05
CA ASP A 58 -13.46 -6.59 -1.82
C ASP A 58 -12.46 -7.53 -1.12
N ASP A 59 -11.21 -7.46 -1.58
CA ASP A 59 -10.12 -8.31 -1.09
C ASP A 59 -9.32 -7.59 -0.01
N ARG A 60 -8.95 -8.31 1.04
CA ARG A 60 -8.09 -7.82 2.12
C ARG A 60 -6.92 -8.75 2.32
N PHE A 61 -5.71 -8.22 2.30
CA PHE A 61 -4.49 -9.00 2.45
C PHE A 61 -3.35 -8.16 3.03
N ILE A 62 -2.34 -8.85 3.54
CA ILE A 62 -1.07 -8.24 3.94
C ILE A 62 -0.17 -8.25 2.71
N ALA A 63 0.43 -7.10 2.39
CA ALA A 63 1.32 -6.98 1.26
C ALA A 63 2.58 -7.83 1.43
N ASP A 64 3.04 -8.44 0.34
CA ASP A 64 4.34 -9.12 0.32
C ASP A 64 5.52 -8.12 0.32
N ASP A 65 6.75 -8.63 0.33
CA ASP A 65 7.95 -7.78 0.36
C ASP A 65 8.08 -6.89 -0.87
N ALA A 66 7.69 -7.37 -2.05
CA ALA A 66 7.79 -6.63 -3.30
C ALA A 66 6.75 -5.50 -3.36
N GLN A 67 5.51 -5.80 -2.99
CA GLN A 67 4.43 -4.83 -2.86
C GLN A 67 4.74 -3.77 -1.81
N THR A 68 5.23 -4.20 -0.64
CA THR A 68 5.65 -3.31 0.45
C THR A 68 6.78 -2.39 0.01
N HIS A 69 7.81 -2.93 -0.64
CA HIS A 69 8.92 -2.14 -1.15
C HIS A 69 8.45 -1.08 -2.15
N ARG A 70 7.61 -1.47 -3.11
CA ARG A 70 7.06 -0.55 -4.10
C ARG A 70 6.22 0.55 -3.44
N PHE A 71 5.32 0.19 -2.53
CA PHE A 71 4.49 1.14 -1.82
C PHE A 71 5.31 2.20 -1.05
N LEU A 72 6.30 1.75 -0.29
CA LEU A 72 7.18 2.64 0.48
C LEU A 72 7.97 3.57 -0.43
N TYR A 73 8.44 3.07 -1.58
CA TYR A 73 9.14 3.88 -2.57
C TYR A 73 8.23 4.97 -3.18
N GLU A 74 7.03 4.59 -3.61
CA GLU A 74 6.05 5.51 -4.22
C GLU A 74 5.54 6.57 -3.24
N ASN A 75 5.49 6.25 -1.93
CA ASN A 75 4.99 7.16 -0.89
C ASN A 75 6.09 7.82 -0.07
N LEU A 76 7.36 7.68 -0.47
CA LEU A 76 8.49 8.07 0.37
C LEU A 76 8.44 9.54 0.83
N GLY A 77 7.99 10.45 -0.04
CA GLY A 77 7.84 11.88 0.31
C GLY A 77 6.69 12.21 1.25
N ARG A 78 5.85 11.24 1.61
CA ARG A 78 4.71 11.38 2.53
C ARG A 78 4.92 10.64 3.85
N LEU A 79 5.94 9.79 3.92
CA LEU A 79 6.29 9.04 5.10
C LEU A 79 7.26 9.85 5.95
N ASN A 80 7.22 9.63 7.26
CA ASN A 80 8.29 10.01 8.15
C ASN A 80 9.51 9.15 7.82
N THR A 81 10.59 9.81 7.38
CA THR A 81 11.89 9.19 7.08
C THR A 81 13.01 9.73 7.97
N GLU A 82 12.67 10.42 9.06
CA GLU A 82 13.67 11.04 9.94
C GLU A 82 14.60 9.98 10.55
N GLY A 83 15.90 10.25 10.49
CA GLY A 83 16.93 9.35 11.04
C GLY A 83 17.17 8.08 10.22
N LEU A 84 16.68 8.00 8.98
CA LEU A 84 16.96 6.91 8.04
C LEU A 84 17.94 7.38 6.95
N ASP A 85 19.10 6.73 6.85
CA ASP A 85 20.14 6.97 5.81
C ASP A 85 20.38 5.72 4.94
#